data_AF-A0A352KID0-F1
#
_entry.id   AF-A0A352KID0-F1
#
_cell.length_a   1.000
_cell.length_b   1.000
_cell.length_c   1.000
_cell.angle_alpha   90.00
_cell.angle_beta   90.00
_cell.angle_gamma   90.00
#
_symmetry.space_group_name_H-M   'P 1'
#
loop_
_entity.id
_entity.type
_entity.pdbx_description
1 polymer ?
#
loop_
_entity_poly.entity_id
_entity_poly.type
_entity_poly.pdbx_seq_one_letter_code
_entity_poly.pdbx_strand_id
1 'polypeptide(L)' 'VLELLNAGDHVISMHDIYGGTYRLFDNVRKRSADLKFSYVDLTDLQQLKNALTSETRMIWVETPTNPL' A
#
# COMPACT_ATOMS: atom_id res chain seq x y z
N VAL A 1 -0.26 -13.13 1.10
CA VAL A 1 0.77 -12.20 0.57
C VAL A 1 1.22 -11.19 1.63
N LEU A 2 0.32 -10.44 2.30
CA LEU A 2 0.73 -9.48 3.35
C LEU A 2 1.49 -10.11 4.53
N GLU A 3 1.25 -11.39 4.84
CA GLU A 3 1.99 -12.14 5.88
C GLU A 3 3.47 -12.37 5.54
N LEU A 4 3.94 -11.98 4.34
CA LEU A 4 5.37 -11.98 3.99
C LEU A 4 6.12 -10.80 4.64
N LEU A 5 5.39 -9.80 5.13
CA LEU A 5 5.94 -8.58 5.71
C LEU A 5 6.08 -8.72 7.23
N ASN A 6 7.10 -8.08 7.77
CA ASN A 6 7.33 -7.98 9.21
C ASN A 6 6.64 -6.75 9.79
N ALA A 7 6.46 -6.75 11.12
CA ALA A 7 5.99 -5.58 11.83
C ALA A 7 6.90 -4.36 11.59
N GLY A 8 6.29 -3.21 11.32
CA GLY A 8 6.97 -1.96 10.99
C GLY A 8 7.27 -1.75 9.50
N ASP A 9 7.12 -2.79 8.66
CA ASP A 9 7.33 -2.68 7.22
C ASP A 9 6.30 -1.74 6.57
N HIS A 10 6.74 -1.08 5.50
CA HIS A 10 5.96 -0.11 4.75
C HIS A 10 5.53 -0.65 3.38
N VAL A 11 4.26 -0.41 3.06
CA VAL A 11 3.63 -0.75 1.78
C VAL A 11 3.19 0.52 1.07
N ILE A 12 3.59 0.68 -0.19
CA ILE A 12 3.05 1.72 -1.06
C ILE A 12 1.92 1.08 -1.86
N SER A 13 0.73 1.67 -1.87
CA SER A 13 -0.42 1.20 -2.65
C SER A 13 -0.90 2.27 -3.60
N MET A 14 -1.54 1.87 -4.70
CA MET A 14 -2.37 2.80 -5.49
C MET A 14 -3.41 3.49 -4.59
N HIS A 15 -3.69 4.76 -4.88
CA HIS A 15 -4.75 5.50 -4.21
C HIS A 15 -6.15 5.02 -4.61
N ASP A 16 -6.29 4.56 -5.86
CA ASP A 16 -7.52 4.01 -6.40
C ASP A 16 -7.43 2.47 -6.41
N ILE A 17 -7.78 1.88 -5.28
CA ILE A 17 -7.84 0.43 -5.07
C ILE A 17 -9.23 0.03 -4.62
N TYR A 18 -9.57 -1.25 -4.81
CA TYR A 18 -10.83 -1.76 -4.30
C TYR A 18 -11.03 -1.41 -2.81
N GLY A 19 -12.20 -0.88 -2.46
CA GLY A 19 -12.49 -0.37 -1.11
C GLY A 19 -12.33 -1.41 0.02
N GLY A 20 -12.49 -2.71 -0.29
CA GLY A 20 -12.18 -3.79 0.64
C GLY A 20 -10.69 -3.92 0.94
N THR A 21 -9.82 -3.69 -0.06
CA THR A 21 -8.37 -3.66 0.11
C THR A 21 -7.96 -2.49 1.02
N TYR A 22 -8.51 -1.29 0.76
CA TYR A 22 -8.28 -0.14 1.63
C TYR A 22 -8.70 -0.43 3.08
N ARG A 23 -9.90 -0.98 3.30
CA ARG A 23 -10.37 -1.34 4.65
C ARG A 23 -9.49 -2.38 5.33
N LEU A 24 -8.99 -3.38 4.59
CA LEU A 24 -8.08 -4.37 5.13
C LEU A 24 -6.76 -3.73 5.58
N PHE A 25 -6.19 -2.85 4.76
CA PHE A 25 -4.93 -2.17 5.08
C PHE A 25 -5.11 -1.24 6.29
N ASP A 26 -6.09 -0.36 6.22
CA ASP A 26 -6.26 0.75 7.16
C ASP A 26 -6.87 0.31 8.50
N ASN A 27 -7.91 -0.51 8.47
CA ASN A 27 -8.67 -0.85 9.68
C ASN A 27 -8.22 -2.14 10.36
N VAL A 28 -7.45 -2.98 9.66
CA VAL A 28 -6.99 -4.26 10.20
C VAL A 28 -5.47 -4.29 10.30
N ARG A 29 -4.76 -4.17 9.17
CA ARG A 29 -3.32 -4.48 9.11
C ARG A 29 -2.42 -3.46 9.78
N LYS A 30 -2.78 -2.17 9.75
CA LYS A 30 -2.10 -1.15 10.55
C LYS A 30 -2.01 -1.53 12.03
N ARG A 31 -3.10 -2.05 12.60
CA ARG A 31 -3.16 -2.43 14.02
C ARG A 31 -2.66 -3.84 14.29
N SER A 32 -3.06 -4.81 13.46
CA SER A 32 -2.83 -6.23 13.74
C SER A 32 -1.41 -6.70 13.41
N ALA A 33 -0.70 -5.96 12.56
CA ALA A 33 0.62 -6.34 12.08
C ALA A 33 1.61 -5.15 12.04
N ASP A 34 1.25 -4.00 12.61
CA ASP A 34 2.07 -2.77 12.60
C ASP A 34 2.59 -2.39 11.20
N LEU A 35 1.78 -2.63 10.17
CA LEU A 35 2.15 -2.29 8.79
C LEU A 35 1.84 -0.82 8.52
N LYS A 36 2.75 -0.14 7.84
CA LYS A 36 2.59 1.25 7.40
C LYS A 36 2.14 1.28 5.95
N PHE A 37 1.30 2.25 5.60
CA PHE A 37 0.77 2.37 4.24
C PHE A 37 0.87 3.81 3.74
N SER A 38 1.37 3.96 2.52
CA SER A 38 1.25 5.19 1.72
C SER A 38 0.38 4.92 0.50
N TYR A 39 -0.56 5.81 0.22
CA TYR A 39 -1.43 5.73 -0.95
C TYR A 39 -1.01 6.80 -1.95
N VAL A 40 -0.63 6.39 -3.15
CA VAL A 40 -0.07 7.29 -4.18
C VAL A 40 -0.69 7.02 -5.54
N ASP A 41 -0.62 8.01 -6.43
CA ASP A 41 -0.85 7.77 -7.85
C ASP A 41 0.38 7.07 -8.46
N LEU A 42 0.27 5.77 -8.73
CA LEU A 42 1.35 4.98 -9.31
C LEU A 42 1.48 5.16 -10.83
N THR A 43 0.62 5.97 -11.47
CA THR A 43 0.86 6.44 -12.84
C THR A 43 1.93 7.54 -12.88
N ASP A 44 2.18 8.22 -11.75
CA ASP A 44 3.24 9.21 -11.57
C ASP A 44 4.45 8.59 -10.85
N LEU A 45 5.48 8.24 -11.62
CA LEU A 45 6.71 7.65 -11.08
C LEU A 45 7.46 8.58 -10.11
N GLN A 46 7.25 9.90 -10.17
CA GLN A 46 7.87 10.82 -9.23
C GLN A 46 7.22 10.72 -7.85
N GLN A 47 5.89 10.57 -7.79
CA GLN A 47 5.17 10.31 -6.54
C GLN A 47 5.59 8.98 -5.92
N LEU A 48 5.74 7.93 -6.72
CA LEU A 48 6.27 6.65 -6.24
C LEU A 48 7.67 6.84 -5.62
N LYS A 49 8.58 7.51 -6.33
CA LYS A 49 9.95 7.75 -5.82
C LYS A 49 9.95 8.50 -4.49
N ASN A 50 9.08 9.51 -4.35
CA ASN A 50 8.99 10.32 -3.13
C ASN A 50 8.40 9.54 -1.94
N ALA A 51 7.58 8.51 -2.21
CA ALA A 51 6.97 7.67 -1.17
C ALA A 51 7.84 6.49 -0.73
N LEU A 52 8.94 6.19 -1.44
CA LEU A 52 9.89 5.16 -1.03
C LEU A 52 10.62 5.59 0.25
N THR A 53 10.69 4.68 1.23
CA THR A 53 11.45 4.83 2.47
C THR A 53 12.37 3.63 2.69
N SER A 54 13.27 3.69 3.67
CA SER A 54 14.12 2.56 4.06
C SER A 54 13.34 1.32 4.49
N GLU A 55 12.10 1.52 4.94
CA GLU A 55 11.16 0.50 5.42
C GLU A 55 10.24 -0.03 4.32
N THR A 56 10.26 0.54 3.11
CA THR A 56 9.39 0.03 2.03
C THR A 56 9.81 -1.38 1.63
N ARG A 57 8.85 -2.32 1.68
CA ARG A 57 9.05 -3.73 1.31
C ARG A 57 8.07 -4.24 0.26
N MET A 58 7.03 -3.48 -0.05
CA MET A 58 6.05 -3.86 -1.06
C MET A 58 5.44 -2.64 -1.76
N ILE A 59 5.20 -2.79 -3.06
CA ILE A 59 4.38 -1.89 -3.87
C ILE A 59 3.16 -2.70 -4.32
N TRP A 60 1.96 -2.23 -3.98
CA TRP A 60 0.68 -2.86 -4.29
C TRP A 60 0.00 -2.12 -5.45
N VAL A 61 -0.17 -2.81 -6.57
CA VAL A 61 -0.72 -2.27 -7.83
C VAL A 61 -1.98 -3.06 -8.20
N GLU A 62 -3.02 -2.34 -8.64
CA GLU A 62 -4.24 -2.91 -9.21
C GLU A 62 -4.44 -2.25 -10.59
N THR A 63 -4.52 -3.03 -11.68
CA THR A 63 -4.66 -2.47 -13.03
C THR A 63 -5.50 -3.39 -13.95
N PRO A 64 -6.54 -2.86 -14.64
CA PRO A 64 -7.18 -1.55 -14.39
C PRO A 64 -7.72 -1.47 -12.96
N THR A 65 -7.91 -0.25 -12.45
CA THR A 65 -8.41 -0.09 -11.09
C THR A 65 -9.89 -0.46 -11.03
N ASN A 66 -10.45 -0.62 -9.83
CA ASN A 66 -11.87 -0.95 -9.66
C ASN A 66 -12.50 0.17 -8.83
N PRO A 67 -13.50 0.91 -9.34
CA PRO A 67 -14.37 0.62 -10.50
C PRO A 67 -14.01 1.31 -11.82
N LEU A 68 -12.86 1.99 -11.91
CA LEU A 68 -12.49 2.91 -12.99
C LEU A 68 -11.77 2.24 -14.18
#